data_AF-A0A9E7FEU5-F1
#
_entry.id   AF-A0A9E7FEU5-F1
#
_cell.length_a   1.000
_cell.length_b   1.000
_cell.length_c   1.000
_cell.angle_alpha   90.00
_cell.angle_beta   90.00
_cell.angle_gamma   90.00
#
_symmetry.space_group_name_H-M   'P 1'
#
loop_
_entity.id
_entity.type
_entity.pdbx_description
1 polymer ?
#
loop_
_entity_poly.entity_id
_entity_poly.type
_entity_poly.pdbx_seq_one_letter_code
_entity_poly.pdbx_strand_id
1 'polypeptide(L)'
;MASASFSVSARLPTASLPSPKEQGRGRAAVYVAAVPLRAAKGPAQMLMSAAYSLGVWDLQHFMVVVRPDPSQSQVIVFDFQPQDPENFYTLLSVLLQRQIPGVVLKRKLRRIPKSRCWFIGFSDDDGVEVANKFSEDWSTHLTVGKHDCRNFTNGLVECLTGQQHVLSYLQAISSG
;
A
#
# COMPACT_ATOMS: atom_id res chain seq x y z
N MET A 1 -41.47 -34.71 45.27
CA MET A 1 -40.01 -34.85 45.18
C MET A 1 -39.59 -34.34 43.82
N ALA A 2 -38.68 -33.37 43.79
CA ALA A 2 -38.23 -32.65 42.59
C ALA A 2 -36.98 -33.30 41.97
N SER A 3 -36.61 -32.80 40.77
CA SER A 3 -35.32 -32.94 40.05
C SER A 3 -35.20 -34.12 39.08
N ALA A 4 -34.60 -33.97 37.89
CA ALA A 4 -34.07 -32.80 37.19
C ALA A 4 -33.96 -33.13 35.69
N SER A 5 -34.23 -32.13 34.83
CA SER A 5 -33.89 -32.21 33.40
C SER A 5 -32.43 -31.79 33.22
N PHE A 6 -31.61 -32.64 32.60
CA PHE A 6 -30.23 -32.31 32.26
C PHE A 6 -30.21 -31.47 30.98
N SER A 7 -29.98 -30.16 31.12
CA SER A 7 -29.61 -29.31 29.98
C SER A 7 -28.11 -29.48 29.69
N VAL A 8 -27.78 -30.17 28.60
CA VAL A 8 -26.43 -30.16 28.03
C VAL A 8 -26.21 -28.82 27.34
N SER A 9 -25.58 -27.89 28.04
CA SER A 9 -25.06 -26.66 27.44
C SER A 9 -23.84 -27.00 26.60
N ALA A 10 -24.03 -27.21 25.29
CA ALA A 10 -22.93 -27.31 24.34
C ALA A 10 -22.12 -26.00 24.38
N ARG A 11 -20.95 -26.02 25.03
CA ARG A 11 -19.96 -24.95 24.90
C ARG A 11 -19.36 -25.06 23.51
N LEU A 12 -19.70 -24.14 22.62
CA LEU A 12 -18.94 -23.91 21.40
C LEU A 12 -17.47 -23.65 21.81
N PRO A 13 -16.49 -24.29 21.17
CA PRO A 13 -15.09 -23.98 21.44
C PRO A 13 -14.83 -22.54 21.01
N THR A 14 -14.61 -21.65 21.98
CA THR A 14 -14.02 -20.34 21.75
C THR A 14 -12.60 -20.56 21.28
N ALA A 15 -12.40 -20.77 19.98
CA ALA A 15 -11.09 -20.63 19.37
C ALA A 15 -10.66 -19.18 19.62
N SER A 16 -9.75 -18.99 20.55
CA SER A 16 -9.05 -17.72 20.75
C SER A 16 -8.46 -17.33 19.39
N LEU A 17 -8.94 -16.23 18.83
CA LEU A 17 -8.31 -15.64 17.65
C LEU A 17 -6.82 -15.46 17.97
N PRO A 18 -5.90 -16.01 17.15
CA PRO A 18 -4.47 -15.88 17.40
C PRO A 18 -4.10 -14.40 17.49
N SER A 19 -3.20 -14.07 18.42
CA SER A 19 -2.70 -12.71 18.58
C SER A 19 -2.10 -12.21 17.25
N PRO A 20 -2.16 -10.91 16.92
CA PRO A 20 -1.50 -10.37 15.72
C PRO A 20 -0.01 -10.73 15.61
N LYS A 21 0.65 -11.02 16.74
CA LYS A 21 2.03 -11.53 16.79
C LYS A 21 2.17 -12.99 16.33
N GLU A 22 1.16 -13.83 16.54
CA GLU A 22 1.13 -15.21 16.07
C GLU A 22 0.68 -15.31 14.61
N GLN A 23 -0.21 -14.42 14.17
CA GLN A 23 -0.69 -14.36 12.78
C GLN A 23 0.40 -14.01 11.75
N GLY A 24 1.49 -13.38 12.16
CA GLY A 24 2.57 -12.93 11.27
C GLY A 24 3.83 -13.77 11.26
N ARG A 25 3.86 -14.92 11.96
CA ARG A 25 5.11 -15.69 12.10
C ARG A 25 5.52 -16.30 10.76
N GLY A 26 6.62 -15.79 10.20
CA GLY A 26 7.15 -16.23 8.89
C GLY A 26 6.51 -15.56 7.68
N ARG A 27 5.59 -14.60 7.89
CA ARG A 27 4.89 -13.88 6.82
C ARG A 27 5.43 -12.46 6.70
N ALA A 28 5.50 -11.93 5.48
CA ALA A 28 5.98 -10.58 5.27
C ALA A 28 4.95 -9.56 5.74
N ALA A 29 5.35 -8.58 6.55
CA ALA A 29 4.47 -7.48 6.94
C ALA A 29 4.33 -6.48 5.77
N VAL A 30 3.10 -6.10 5.44
CA VAL A 30 2.77 -5.21 4.34
C VAL A 30 2.27 -3.89 4.89
N TYR A 31 2.82 -2.80 4.37
CA TYR A 31 2.45 -1.44 4.70
C TYR A 31 2.18 -0.65 3.42
N VAL A 32 1.33 0.36 3.52
CA VAL A 32 1.17 1.39 2.50
C VAL A 32 1.76 2.68 3.03
N ALA A 33 2.57 3.35 2.23
CA ALA A 33 3.12 4.65 2.56
C ALA A 33 2.74 5.69 1.52
N ALA A 34 2.44 6.90 1.97
CA ALA A 34 2.25 8.07 1.13
C ALA A 34 3.49 8.98 1.21
N VAL A 35 3.97 9.41 0.05
CA VAL A 35 5.11 10.33 -0.10
C VAL A 35 4.72 11.50 -1.00
N PRO A 36 5.43 12.64 -0.91
CA PRO A 36 5.17 13.76 -1.81
C PRO A 36 5.43 13.34 -3.27
N LEU A 37 4.57 13.82 -4.18
CA LEU A 37 4.80 13.66 -5.62
C LEU A 37 6.13 14.30 -6.03
N ARG A 38 6.89 13.59 -6.86
CA ARG A 38 8.05 14.19 -7.54
C ARG A 38 7.54 15.02 -8.71
N ALA A 39 7.97 16.27 -8.76
CA ALA A 39 7.64 17.21 -9.82
C ALA A 39 8.93 17.89 -10.30
N ALA A 40 8.87 18.50 -11.48
CA ALA A 40 9.94 19.36 -11.98
C ALA A 40 10.39 20.35 -10.90
N LYS A 41 11.71 20.50 -10.74
CA LYS A 41 12.31 21.41 -9.76
C LYS A 41 11.77 22.83 -9.95
N GLY A 42 11.51 23.53 -8.85
CA GLY A 42 11.00 24.90 -8.86
C GLY A 42 9.61 25.05 -8.22
N PRO A 43 8.79 26.03 -8.65
CA PRO A 43 7.51 26.33 -8.02
C PRO A 43 6.53 25.15 -7.96
N ALA A 44 6.55 24.27 -8.97
CA ALA A 44 5.73 23.06 -9.00
C ALA A 44 6.08 22.10 -7.84
N GLN A 45 7.38 21.88 -7.59
CA GLN A 45 7.83 21.07 -6.44
C GLN A 45 7.41 21.69 -5.10
N MET A 46 7.45 23.02 -4.96
CA MET A 46 7.00 23.71 -3.75
C MET A 46 5.50 23.52 -3.51
N LEU A 47 4.68 23.66 -4.55
CA LEU A 47 3.24 23.43 -4.49
C LEU A 47 2.92 21.99 -4.10
N MET A 48 3.58 21.00 -4.71
CA MET A 48 3.38 19.59 -4.37
C MET A 48 3.81 19.28 -2.92
N SER A 49 4.90 19.89 -2.45
CA SER A 49 5.37 19.74 -1.06
C SER A 49 4.40 20.36 -0.05
N ALA A 50 3.83 21.52 -0.38
CA ALA A 50 2.80 22.17 0.42
C ALA A 50 1.51 21.34 0.46
N ALA A 51 1.04 20.87 -0.69
CA ALA A 51 -0.13 20.00 -0.80
C ALA A 51 0.04 18.70 -0.01
N TYR A 52 1.22 18.07 -0.10
CA TYR A 52 1.57 16.93 0.73
C TYR A 52 1.50 17.33 2.21
N SER A 53 2.14 18.42 2.63
CA SER A 53 2.15 18.86 4.04
C SER A 53 0.73 19.13 4.58
N LEU A 54 -0.14 19.70 3.74
CA LEU A 54 -1.55 19.96 4.05
C LEU A 54 -2.45 18.72 3.98
N GLY A 55 -1.92 17.58 3.54
CA GLY A 55 -2.67 16.32 3.52
C GLY A 55 -3.62 16.16 2.33
N VAL A 56 -3.44 16.95 1.25
CA VAL A 56 -4.26 16.82 0.05
C VAL A 56 -4.07 15.43 -0.55
N TRP A 57 -5.06 14.55 -0.34
CA TRP A 57 -4.99 13.12 -0.65
C TRP A 57 -4.69 12.85 -2.12
N ASP A 58 -5.33 13.62 -3.01
CA ASP A 58 -5.19 13.46 -4.47
C ASP A 58 -3.80 13.83 -5.01
N LEU A 59 -2.97 14.50 -4.20
CA LEU A 59 -1.60 14.90 -4.54
C LEU A 59 -0.54 14.04 -3.82
N GLN A 60 -0.96 12.94 -3.20
CA GLN A 60 -0.05 11.97 -2.59
C GLN A 60 0.36 10.90 -3.60
N HIS A 61 1.62 10.50 -3.53
CA HIS A 61 2.11 9.33 -4.23
C HIS A 61 2.11 8.14 -3.26
N PHE A 62 1.46 7.04 -3.63
CA PHE A 62 1.38 5.85 -2.79
C PHE A 62 2.37 4.79 -3.25
N MET A 63 2.95 4.09 -2.29
CA MET A 63 3.87 2.99 -2.50
C MET A 63 3.61 1.87 -1.49
N VAL A 64 3.87 0.63 -1.89
CA VAL A 64 3.75 -0.55 -1.03
C VAL A 64 5.11 -0.88 -0.44
N VAL A 65 5.14 -1.09 0.87
CA VAL A 65 6.34 -1.46 1.62
C VAL A 65 6.15 -2.88 2.16
N VAL A 66 7.02 -3.79 1.72
CA VAL A 66 7.07 -5.17 2.18
C VAL A 66 8.26 -5.33 3.11
N ARG A 67 7.98 -5.79 4.34
CA ARG A 67 8.98 -6.16 5.33
C ARG A 67 9.00 -7.69 5.47
N PRO A 68 9.97 -8.38 4.88
CA PRO A 68 9.99 -9.85 4.86
C PRO A 68 10.23 -10.43 6.26
N ASP A 69 11.13 -9.79 7.02
CA ASP A 69 11.55 -10.26 8.33
C ASP A 69 11.42 -9.14 9.38
N PRO A 70 10.66 -9.35 10.48
CA PRO A 70 10.55 -8.40 11.57
C PRO A 70 11.88 -8.17 12.33
N SER A 71 12.85 -9.07 12.22
CA SER A 71 14.19 -8.91 12.80
C SER A 71 15.08 -7.98 11.98
N GLN A 72 14.78 -7.84 10.68
CA GLN A 72 15.53 -6.98 9.78
C GLN A 72 14.95 -5.56 9.76
N SER A 73 15.85 -4.57 9.66
CA SER A 73 15.44 -3.17 9.48
C SER A 73 15.13 -2.84 8.02
N GLN A 74 15.76 -3.56 7.09
CA GLN A 74 15.61 -3.33 5.66
C GLN A 74 14.23 -3.76 5.17
N VAL A 75 13.64 -2.94 4.31
CA VAL A 75 12.35 -3.21 3.67
C VAL A 75 12.46 -3.02 2.16
N ILE A 76 11.57 -3.68 1.43
CA ILE A 76 11.47 -3.57 -0.02
C ILE A 76 10.24 -2.72 -0.33
N VAL A 77 10.39 -1.80 -1.28
CA VAL A 77 9.37 -0.86 -1.68
C VAL A 77 9.08 -1.03 -3.16
N PHE A 78 7.80 -1.07 -3.48
CA PHE A 78 7.29 -1.10 -4.84
C PHE A 78 6.49 0.18 -5.08
N ASP A 79 6.85 0.92 -6.11
CA ASP A 79 6.16 2.14 -6.53
C ASP A 79 5.90 2.13 -8.04
N PHE A 80 4.80 2.72 -8.48
CA PHE A 80 4.49 2.88 -9.90
C PHE A 80 4.36 4.36 -10.24
N GLN A 81 5.26 4.89 -11.07
CA GLN A 81 5.38 6.31 -11.34
C GLN A 81 5.65 6.58 -12.83
N PRO A 82 5.49 7.82 -13.32
CA PRO A 82 5.94 8.17 -14.65
C PRO A 82 7.43 7.83 -14.83
N GLN A 83 7.82 7.36 -16.01
CA GLN A 83 9.21 7.03 -16.29
C GLN A 83 10.14 8.26 -16.14
N ASP A 84 9.63 9.45 -16.51
CA ASP A 84 10.31 10.72 -16.30
C ASP A 84 9.35 11.72 -15.62
N PRO A 85 9.28 11.72 -14.27
CA PRO A 85 8.34 12.55 -13.52
C PRO A 85 8.73 14.03 -13.46
N GLU A 86 9.97 14.37 -13.80
CA GLU A 86 10.45 15.76 -13.84
C GLU A 86 10.28 16.41 -15.22
N ASN A 87 9.88 15.63 -16.23
CA ASN A 87 9.64 16.14 -17.59
C ASN A 87 8.41 17.03 -17.67
N PHE A 88 8.55 18.18 -18.32
CA PHE A 88 7.43 19.08 -18.56
C PHE A 88 6.34 18.45 -19.47
N TYR A 89 6.72 17.65 -20.46
CA TYR A 89 5.75 16.97 -21.33
C TYR A 89 4.98 15.88 -20.60
N THR A 90 5.60 15.22 -19.61
CA THR A 90 4.90 14.32 -18.69
C THR A 90 3.83 15.08 -17.91
N LEU A 91 4.16 16.25 -17.37
CA LEU A 91 3.21 17.09 -16.64
C LEU A 91 2.03 17.52 -17.52
N LEU A 92 2.29 18.01 -18.73
CA LEU A 92 1.22 18.41 -19.66
C LEU A 92 0.33 17.23 -20.04
N SER A 93 0.92 16.06 -20.28
CA SER A 93 0.18 14.84 -20.62
C SER A 93 -0.71 14.38 -19.46
N VAL A 94 -0.23 14.49 -18.22
CA VAL A 94 -1.03 14.23 -17.01
C VAL A 94 -2.23 15.18 -16.93
N LEU A 95 -2.04 16.48 -17.15
CA LEU A 95 -3.12 17.46 -17.13
C LEU A 95 -4.17 17.18 -18.21
N LEU A 96 -3.73 16.72 -19.38
CA LEU A 96 -4.60 16.33 -20.49
C LEU A 96 -5.15 14.89 -20.35
N GLN A 97 -4.89 14.21 -19.23
CA GLN A 97 -5.26 12.81 -18.97
C GLN A 97 -4.86 11.85 -20.09
N ARG A 98 -3.72 12.13 -20.74
CA ARG A 98 -3.15 11.28 -21.78
C ARG A 98 -2.36 10.15 -21.14
N GLN A 99 -2.32 9.03 -21.85
CA GLN A 99 -1.47 7.92 -21.52
C GLN A 99 0.01 8.31 -21.69
N ILE A 100 0.83 7.95 -20.72
CA ILE A 100 2.27 8.18 -20.71
C ILE A 100 3.04 6.91 -20.32
N PRO A 101 4.33 6.81 -20.65
CA PRO A 101 5.18 5.75 -20.12
C PRO A 101 5.30 5.82 -18.59
N GLY A 102 4.94 4.73 -17.93
CA GLY A 102 5.16 4.49 -16.51
C GLY A 102 6.28 3.47 -16.29
N VAL A 103 6.68 3.34 -15.03
CA VAL A 103 7.66 2.36 -14.58
C VAL A 103 7.30 1.89 -13.18
N VAL A 104 7.39 0.58 -12.93
CA VAL A 104 7.34 0.04 -11.57
C VAL A 104 8.76 -0.03 -11.04
N LEU A 105 9.08 0.72 -9.98
CA LEU A 105 10.38 0.61 -9.32
C LEU A 105 10.29 -0.30 -8.09
N LYS A 106 11.32 -1.14 -7.98
CA LYS A 106 11.62 -1.91 -6.77
C LYS A 106 12.85 -1.30 -6.09
N ARG A 107 12.72 -0.86 -4.84
CA ARG A 107 13.79 -0.18 -4.09
C ARG A 107 13.94 -0.80 -2.70
N LYS A 108 15.16 -0.80 -2.17
CA LYS A 108 15.40 -1.20 -0.77
C LYS A 108 15.53 0.04 0.11
N LEU A 109 14.76 0.12 1.19
CA LEU A 109 14.90 1.15 2.21
C LEU A 109 15.49 0.56 3.49
N ARG A 110 16.28 1.35 4.21
CA ARG A 110 16.89 0.93 5.48
C ARG A 110 15.88 0.77 6.62
N ARG A 111 14.74 1.45 6.54
CA ARG A 111 13.68 1.51 7.55
C ARG A 111 12.33 1.80 6.88
N ILE A 112 11.26 1.43 7.56
CA ILE A 112 9.89 1.82 7.20
C ILE A 112 9.73 3.35 7.33
N PRO A 113 9.02 4.02 6.40
CA PRO A 113 8.66 5.43 6.54
C PRO A 113 7.96 5.72 7.87
N LYS A 114 8.37 6.79 8.56
CA LYS A 114 7.87 7.13 9.91
C LYS A 114 6.55 7.89 9.92
N SER A 115 6.21 8.54 8.81
CA SER A 115 5.00 9.35 8.65
C SER A 115 4.19 8.84 7.48
N ARG A 116 2.85 8.97 7.59
CA ARG A 116 1.88 8.54 6.57
C ARG A 116 2.17 7.15 6.04
N CYS A 117 2.35 6.24 6.98
CA CYS A 117 2.65 4.85 6.73
C CYS A 117 1.73 4.01 7.61
N TRP A 118 0.96 3.14 6.98
CA TRP A 118 -0.10 2.37 7.62
C TRP A 118 0.21 0.89 7.45
N PHE A 119 0.16 0.15 8.56
CA PHE A 119 0.21 -1.30 8.53
C PHE A 119 -1.11 -1.83 7.98
N ILE A 120 -1.03 -2.71 6.99
CA ILE A 120 -2.21 -3.27 6.33
C ILE A 120 -2.46 -4.69 6.84
N GLY A 121 -1.42 -5.53 6.80
CA GLY A 121 -1.55 -6.94 7.16
C GLY A 121 -0.28 -7.71 6.87
N PHE A 122 -0.40 -9.04 6.88
CA PHE A 122 0.68 -9.96 6.55
C PHE A 122 0.43 -10.60 5.19
N SER A 123 1.48 -10.85 4.41
CA SER A 123 1.36 -11.56 3.13
C SER A 123 0.93 -13.00 3.35
N ASP A 124 0.01 -13.54 2.56
CA ASP A 124 -0.38 -14.96 2.70
C ASP A 124 0.76 -15.92 2.30
N ASP A 125 1.56 -15.56 1.30
CA ASP A 125 2.73 -16.30 0.79
C ASP A 125 4.06 -15.54 0.99
N ASP A 126 5.14 -15.92 0.28
CA ASP A 126 6.35 -15.10 0.17
C ASP A 126 6.01 -13.75 -0.48
N GLY A 127 5.78 -12.75 0.37
CA GLY A 127 5.32 -11.44 -0.07
C GLY A 127 6.31 -10.71 -0.98
N VAL A 128 7.60 -11.08 -0.98
CA VAL A 128 8.58 -10.47 -1.90
C VAL A 128 8.49 -11.09 -3.27
N GLU A 129 8.36 -12.42 -3.35
CA GLU A 129 8.21 -13.13 -4.62
C GLU A 129 6.91 -12.73 -5.31
N VAL A 130 5.79 -12.77 -4.58
CA VAL A 130 4.47 -12.36 -5.08
C VAL A 130 4.49 -10.92 -5.59
N ALA A 131 5.10 -10.00 -4.82
CA ALA A 131 5.19 -8.61 -5.24
C ALA A 131 6.05 -8.41 -6.51
N ASN A 132 7.11 -9.21 -6.69
CA ASN A 132 7.92 -9.15 -7.92
C ASN A 132 7.11 -9.59 -9.13
N LYS A 133 6.46 -10.76 -9.03
CA LYS A 133 5.66 -11.29 -10.13
C LYS A 133 4.55 -10.34 -10.53
N PHE A 134 3.80 -9.82 -9.55
CA PHE A 134 2.78 -8.81 -9.79
C PHE A 134 3.35 -7.56 -10.49
N SER A 135 4.53 -7.11 -10.05
CA SER A 135 5.19 -5.91 -10.61
C SER A 135 5.71 -6.12 -12.03
N GLU A 136 6.19 -7.32 -12.34
CA GLU A 136 6.66 -7.71 -13.68
C GLU A 136 5.51 -7.80 -14.68
N ASP A 137 4.36 -8.30 -14.24
CA ASP A 137 3.15 -8.45 -15.05
C ASP A 137 2.35 -7.14 -15.19
N TRP A 138 2.70 -6.08 -14.44
CA TRP A 138 1.94 -4.83 -14.43
C TRP A 138 2.14 -4.02 -15.72
N SER A 139 1.03 -3.65 -16.37
CA SER A 139 1.06 -2.77 -17.54
C SER A 139 1.70 -1.42 -17.20
N THR A 140 2.69 -1.02 -17.99
CA THR A 140 3.44 0.24 -17.78
C THR A 140 2.83 1.44 -18.50
N HIS A 141 1.61 1.31 -19.02
CA HIS A 141 0.86 2.42 -19.62
C HIS A 141 0.14 3.24 -18.56
N LEU A 142 0.79 4.29 -18.05
CA LEU A 142 0.28 5.10 -16.96
C LEU A 142 -0.74 6.12 -17.45
N THR A 143 -1.89 6.20 -16.77
CA THR A 143 -2.89 7.25 -16.96
C THR A 143 -3.41 7.70 -15.60
N VAL A 144 -3.20 8.96 -15.25
CA VAL A 144 -3.59 9.49 -13.93
C VAL A 144 -5.11 9.37 -13.73
N GLY A 145 -5.50 8.79 -12.60
CA GLY A 145 -6.88 8.52 -12.20
C GLY A 145 -7.48 7.23 -12.76
N LYS A 146 -6.79 6.54 -13.68
CA LYS A 146 -7.30 5.31 -14.33
C LYS A 146 -6.36 4.12 -14.14
N HIS A 147 -5.06 4.35 -14.31
CA HIS A 147 -3.99 3.37 -14.17
C HIS A 147 -2.73 4.07 -13.65
N ASP A 148 -2.70 4.36 -12.35
CA ASP A 148 -1.58 5.05 -11.70
C ASP A 148 -1.15 4.39 -10.38
N CYS A 149 -0.31 5.08 -9.60
CA CYS A 149 0.21 4.59 -8.33
C CYS A 149 -0.87 4.10 -7.35
N ARG A 150 -2.09 4.67 -7.42
CA ARG A 150 -3.21 4.29 -6.55
C ARG A 150 -3.78 2.94 -6.95
N ASN A 151 -3.97 2.73 -8.26
CA ASN A 151 -4.43 1.46 -8.80
C ASN A 151 -3.41 0.36 -8.54
N PHE A 152 -2.12 0.64 -8.79
CA PHE A 152 -1.03 -0.28 -8.50
C PHE A 152 -0.98 -0.66 -7.01
N THR A 153 -1.07 0.33 -6.12
CA THR A 153 -1.06 0.11 -4.67
C THR A 153 -2.23 -0.74 -4.22
N ASN A 154 -3.46 -0.44 -4.65
CA ASN A 154 -4.63 -1.24 -4.32
C ASN A 154 -4.49 -2.69 -4.82
N GLY A 155 -4.10 -2.88 -6.09
CA GLY A 155 -3.97 -4.20 -6.68
C GLY A 155 -2.87 -5.04 -6.04
N LEU A 156 -1.71 -4.45 -5.74
CA LEU A 156 -0.62 -5.15 -5.07
C LEU A 156 -0.98 -5.51 -3.62
N VAL A 157 -1.64 -4.62 -2.89
CA VAL A 157 -2.11 -4.91 -1.53
C VAL A 157 -3.15 -6.02 -1.52
N GLU A 158 -4.11 -5.99 -2.44
CA GLU A 158 -5.10 -7.04 -2.62
C GLU A 158 -4.42 -8.38 -2.92
N CYS A 159 -3.45 -8.39 -3.85
CA CYS A 159 -2.69 -9.59 -4.19
C CYS A 159 -1.89 -10.16 -3.01
N LEU A 160 -1.33 -9.31 -2.16
CA LEU A 160 -0.52 -9.75 -1.02
C LEU A 160 -1.34 -10.16 0.20
N THR A 161 -2.45 -9.48 0.48
CA THR A 161 -3.15 -9.54 1.78
C THR A 161 -4.64 -9.86 1.69
N GLY A 162 -5.20 -9.93 0.47
CA GLY A 162 -6.64 -10.04 0.22
C GLY A 162 -7.44 -8.77 0.51
N GLN A 163 -6.82 -7.69 0.99
CA GLN A 163 -7.54 -6.45 1.31
C GLN A 163 -7.81 -5.61 0.07
N GLN A 164 -9.09 -5.36 -0.21
CA GLN A 164 -9.56 -4.55 -1.33
C GLN A 164 -9.74 -3.09 -0.95
N HIS A 165 -9.61 -2.20 -1.93
CA HIS A 165 -9.89 -0.76 -1.79
C HIS A 165 -9.16 -0.08 -0.61
N VAL A 166 -7.94 -0.54 -0.29
CA VAL A 166 -7.20 -0.09 0.90
C VAL A 166 -7.04 1.42 0.95
N LEU A 167 -6.80 2.09 -0.18
CA LEU A 167 -6.64 3.54 -0.21
C LEU A 167 -7.92 4.30 0.14
N SER A 168 -9.09 3.79 -0.23
CA SER A 168 -10.38 4.40 0.15
C SER A 168 -10.59 4.29 1.66
N TYR A 169 -10.24 3.14 2.26
CA TYR A 169 -10.28 2.97 3.71
C TYR A 169 -9.29 3.91 4.43
N LEU A 170 -8.04 3.98 3.94
CA LEU A 170 -7.02 4.86 4.51
C LEU A 170 -7.40 6.36 4.41
N GLN A 171 -8.07 6.75 3.32
CA GLN A 171 -8.57 8.12 3.15
C GLN A 171 -9.65 8.44 4.19
N ALA A 172 -10.58 7.52 4.42
CA ALA A 172 -11.67 7.70 5.39
C ALA A 172 -11.13 7.89 6.82
N ILE A 173 -10.15 7.08 7.24
CA ILE A 173 -9.55 7.19 8.59
C ILE A 173 -8.58 8.37 8.73
N SER A 174 -8.09 8.93 7.62
CA SER A 174 -7.21 10.11 7.64
C SER A 174 -7.98 11.43 7.60
N SER A 175 -9.29 11.37 7.34
CA SER A 175 -10.18 12.54 7.24
C SER A 175 -11.06 12.74 8.49
N GLY A 176 -10.96 11.83 9.47
CA GLY A 176 -11.61 11.93 10.79
C GLY A 176 -10.61 12.31 11.87
#